data_AF-A0A3N7IE14-F1
#
_entry.id   AF-A0A3N7IE14-F1
#
_cell.length_a   1.000
_cell.length_b   1.000
_cell.length_c   1.000
_cell.angle_alpha   90.00
_cell.angle_beta   90.00
_cell.angle_gamma   90.00
#
_symmetry.space_group_name_H-M   'P 1'
#
loop_
_entity.id
_entity.type
_entity.pdbx_description
1 polymer ?
#
loop_
_entity_poly.entity_id
_entity_poly.type
_entity_poly.pdbx_seq_one_letter_code
_entity_poly.pdbx_strand_id
1 'polypeptide(L)'
;MRHLAGIEQQFVDELKELYSASEARELYFLLLEDQFGWSRPMYLMRKQELIDDSIADRLLKALSRLKEAEPIQYILGYAWFSGMKLKVDRSVLIPRPETEELVQLIIEQQLQAHNGNLRIIDIGTGSGC
;
A
#
# COMPACT_ATOMS: atom_id res chain seq x y z
N MET A 1 22.84 5.70 12.47
CA MET A 1 21.84 6.77 12.30
C MET A 1 21.91 7.37 10.90
N ARG A 2 20.78 7.36 10.17
CA ARG A 2 20.63 7.95 8.82
C ARG A 2 19.52 9.00 8.84
N HIS A 3 19.52 9.92 7.89
CA HIS A 3 18.41 10.85 7.67
C HIS A 3 17.39 10.27 6.69
N LEU A 4 16.11 10.59 6.91
CA LEU A 4 15.02 10.16 6.02
C LEU A 4 15.20 10.66 4.58
N ALA A 5 15.65 11.89 4.38
CA ALA A 5 15.91 12.43 3.05
C ALA A 5 17.01 11.64 2.30
N GLY A 6 18.01 11.12 3.02
CA GLY A 6 19.06 10.30 2.43
C GLY A 6 18.54 8.93 1.96
N ILE A 7 17.63 8.32 2.73
CA ILE A 7 17.00 7.06 2.35
C ILE A 7 16.02 7.26 1.20
N GLU A 8 15.26 8.37 1.18
CA GLU A 8 14.41 8.73 0.03
C GLU A 8 15.22 8.77 -1.27
N GLN A 9 16.38 9.44 -1.25
CA GLN A 9 17.24 9.52 -2.43
C GLN A 9 17.78 8.14 -2.83
N GLN A 10 18.14 7.30 -1.86
CA GLN A 10 18.56 5.92 -2.12
C GLN A 10 17.44 5.09 -2.80
N PHE A 11 16.17 5.27 -2.42
CA PHE A 11 15.04 4.65 -3.10
C PHE A 11 14.94 5.10 -4.56
N VAL A 12 15.02 6.41 -4.82
CA VAL A 12 14.96 6.96 -6.18
C VAL A 12 16.11 6.43 -7.05
N ASP A 13 17.31 6.36 -6.50
CA ASP A 13 18.50 5.95 -7.27
C ASP A 13 18.53 4.43 -7.54
N GLU A 14 18.13 3.61 -6.57
CA GLU A 14 18.19 2.15 -6.70
C GLU A 14 16.98 1.54 -7.42
N LEU A 15 15.84 2.24 -7.46
CA LEU A 15 14.62 1.77 -8.13
C LEU A 15 14.43 2.32 -9.54
N LYS A 16 15.33 3.17 -10.02
CA LYS A 16 15.21 3.88 -11.31
C LYS A 16 15.02 3.00 -12.55
N GLU A 17 15.45 1.74 -12.50
CA GLU A 17 15.30 0.79 -13.61
C GLU A 17 13.88 0.21 -13.70
N LEU A 18 13.11 0.26 -12.61
CA LEU A 18 11.76 -0.29 -12.49
C LEU A 18 10.68 0.78 -12.35
N TYR A 19 11.03 1.93 -11.77
CA TYR A 19 10.08 2.97 -11.38
C TYR A 19 10.61 4.35 -11.77
N SER A 20 9.69 5.25 -12.14
CA SER A 20 10.00 6.67 -12.22
C SER A 20 10.40 7.22 -10.86
N ALA A 21 11.12 8.34 -10.85
CA ALA A 21 11.51 9.01 -9.59
C ALA A 21 10.29 9.45 -8.76
N SER A 22 9.14 9.73 -9.39
CA SER A 22 7.88 9.98 -8.67
C SER A 22 7.37 8.71 -7.99
N GLU A 23 7.29 7.60 -8.72
CA GLU A 23 6.78 6.33 -8.18
C GLU A 23 7.67 5.79 -7.05
N ALA A 24 9.00 5.86 -7.20
CA ALA A 24 9.93 5.46 -6.14
C ALA A 24 9.72 6.27 -4.84
N ARG A 25 9.44 7.58 -4.96
CA ARG A 25 9.09 8.42 -3.81
C ARG A 25 7.75 8.03 -3.21
N GLU A 26 6.74 7.73 -4.03
CA GLU A 26 5.44 7.27 -3.55
C GLU A 26 5.55 5.97 -2.76
N LEU A 27 6.31 5.01 -3.26
CA LEU A 27 6.59 3.76 -2.54
C LEU A 27 7.26 4.01 -1.18
N TYR A 28 8.23 4.94 -1.15
CA TYR A 28 8.87 5.35 0.09
C TYR A 28 7.88 6.02 1.06
N PHE A 29 6.99 6.89 0.57
CA PHE A 29 5.98 7.54 1.39
C PHE A 29 4.98 6.57 2.00
N LEU A 30 4.54 5.56 1.24
CA LEU A 30 3.66 4.51 1.75
C LEU A 30 4.30 3.75 2.93
N LEU A 31 5.61 3.49 2.86
CA LEU A 31 6.35 2.85 3.96
C LEU A 31 6.47 3.77 5.18
N LEU A 32 6.69 5.07 4.99
CA LEU A 32 6.74 6.03 6.10
C LEU A 32 5.37 6.21 6.77
N GLU A 33 4.30 6.26 5.97
CA GLU A 33 2.93 6.32 6.47
C GLU A 33 2.60 5.08 7.30
N ASP A 34 2.95 3.88 6.83
CA ASP A 34 2.75 2.66 7.62
C ASP A 34 3.61 2.63 8.89
N GLN A 35 4.87 3.08 8.80
CA GLN A 35 5.82 3.03 9.92
C GLN A 35 5.52 4.05 11.01
N PHE A 36 5.01 5.24 10.65
CA PHE A 36 4.91 6.39 11.54
C PHE A 36 3.54 7.06 11.58
N GLY A 37 2.63 6.75 10.65
CA GLY A 37 1.37 7.46 10.46
C GLY A 37 1.54 8.89 9.97
N TRP A 38 2.66 9.22 9.33
CA TRP A 38 2.96 10.59 8.93
C TRP A 38 2.29 10.98 7.63
N SER A 39 1.69 12.17 7.62
CA SER A 39 1.29 12.85 6.40
C SER A 39 2.49 13.49 5.68
N ARG A 40 2.35 13.82 4.40
CA ARG A 40 3.42 14.48 3.62
C ARG A 40 3.93 15.78 4.25
N PRO A 41 3.08 16.69 4.79
CA PRO A 41 3.57 17.86 5.49
C PRO A 41 4.44 17.50 6.71
N MET A 42 4.04 16.48 7.48
CA MET A 42 4.81 15.99 8.61
C MET A 42 6.19 15.48 8.16
N TYR A 43 6.24 14.72 7.07
CA TYR A 43 7.51 14.32 6.47
C TYR A 43 8.40 15.52 6.12
N LEU A 44 7.86 16.53 5.44
CA LEU A 44 8.64 17.70 5.02
C LEU A 44 9.28 18.44 6.20
N MET A 45 8.58 18.48 7.34
CA MET A 45 9.09 19.07 8.58
C MET A 45 10.18 18.22 9.24
N ARG A 46 10.13 16.90 9.07
CA ARG A 46 10.96 15.94 9.82
C ARG A 46 12.00 15.20 8.98
N LYS A 47 12.06 15.42 7.66
CA LYS A 47 12.94 14.67 6.75
C LYS A 47 14.45 14.76 7.04
N GLN A 48 14.85 15.77 7.82
CA GLN A 48 16.22 15.97 8.29
C GLN A 48 16.48 15.36 9.68
N GLU A 49 15.48 14.76 10.31
CA GLU A 49 15.70 14.06 11.58
C GLU A 49 16.50 12.76 11.36
N LEU A 50 17.29 12.40 12.36
CA LEU A 50 17.93 11.10 12.42
C LEU A 50 16.89 10.07 12.84
N ILE A 51 16.92 8.90 12.20
CA ILE A 51 16.10 7.77 12.58
C ILE A 51 16.95 6.66 13.21
N ASP A 52 16.29 5.87 14.05
CA ASP A 52 16.86 4.67 14.64
C ASP A 52 17.29 3.68 13.54
N ASP A 53 18.38 2.97 13.80
CA ASP A 53 18.91 2.01 12.84
C ASP A 53 17.91 0.87 12.54
N SER A 54 17.07 0.50 13.52
CA SER A 54 15.99 -0.49 13.32
C SER A 54 14.92 -0.04 12.31
N ILE A 55 14.70 1.27 12.18
CA ILE A 55 13.76 1.83 11.20
C ILE A 55 14.45 1.89 9.85
N ALA A 56 15.70 2.35 9.80
CA ALA A 56 16.50 2.34 8.58
C ALA A 56 16.58 0.93 7.99
N ASP A 57 16.85 -0.09 8.80
CA ASP A 57 16.93 -1.49 8.36
C ASP A 57 15.61 -2.00 7.77
N ARG A 58 14.47 -1.61 8.37
CA ARG A 58 13.14 -1.95 7.81
C ARG A 58 12.90 -1.32 6.45
N LEU A 59 13.23 -0.03 6.30
CA LEU A 59 13.10 0.69 5.03
C LEU A 59 14.02 0.09 3.96
N LEU A 60 15.27 -0.24 4.29
CA LEU A 60 16.23 -0.85 3.36
C LEU A 60 15.86 -2.28 2.98
N LYS A 61 15.26 -3.03 3.91
CA LYS A 61 14.69 -4.36 3.61
C LYS A 61 13.51 -4.25 2.64
N ALA A 62 12.64 -3.25 2.82
CA ALA A 62 11.56 -2.97 1.87
C ALA A 62 12.11 -2.57 0.50
N LEU A 63 13.13 -1.70 0.44
CA LEU A 63 13.83 -1.35 -0.81
C LEU A 63 14.36 -2.60 -1.53
N SER A 64 15.01 -3.50 -0.80
CA SER A 64 15.54 -4.74 -1.37
C SER A 64 14.44 -5.61 -1.98
N ARG A 65 13.25 -5.67 -1.36
CA ARG A 65 12.09 -6.41 -1.89
C ARG A 65 11.49 -5.73 -3.13
N LEU A 66 11.42 -4.40 -3.14
CA LEU A 66 10.94 -3.62 -4.30
C LEU A 66 11.84 -3.80 -5.53
N LYS A 67 13.15 -3.94 -5.33
CA LYS A 67 14.11 -4.23 -6.43
C LYS A 67 13.86 -5.58 -7.10
N GLU A 68 13.25 -6.53 -6.39
CA GLU A 68 12.80 -7.80 -6.93
C GLU A 68 11.39 -7.72 -7.54
N ALA A 69 10.89 -6.50 -7.81
CA ALA A 69 9.55 -6.21 -8.29
C ALA A 69 8.42 -6.79 -7.40
N GLU A 70 8.68 -6.99 -6.10
CA GLU A 70 7.64 -7.42 -5.18
C GLU A 70 6.62 -6.29 -4.96
N PRO A 71 5.32 -6.52 -5.14
CA PRO A 71 4.29 -5.52 -4.91
C PRO A 71 4.34 -4.91 -3.51
N ILE A 72 4.22 -3.57 -3.43
CA ILE A 72 4.29 -2.84 -2.17
C ILE A 72 3.25 -3.32 -1.14
N GLN A 73 2.06 -3.74 -1.58
CA GLN A 73 1.01 -4.25 -0.71
C GLN A 73 1.43 -5.54 0.01
N TYR A 74 2.22 -6.41 -0.63
CA TYR A 74 2.80 -7.59 0.02
C TYR A 74 3.98 -7.23 0.93
N ILE A 75 4.64 -6.10 0.68
CA ILE A 75 5.68 -5.59 1.58
C ILE A 75 5.06 -5.04 2.86
N LEU A 76 3.98 -4.26 2.71
CA LEU A 76 3.15 -3.73 3.80
C LEU A 76 2.33 -4.80 4.51
N GLY A 77 1.98 -5.88 3.82
CA GLY A 77 1.11 -6.97 4.32
C GLY A 77 -0.38 -6.66 4.27
N TYR A 78 -0.78 -5.58 3.59
CA TYR A 78 -2.16 -5.17 3.44
C TYR A 78 -2.41 -4.37 2.16
N ALA A 79 -3.69 -4.28 1.77
CA ALA A 79 -4.20 -3.39 0.75
C ALA A 79 -5.47 -2.69 1.26
N TRP A 80 -5.73 -1.48 0.76
CA TRP A 80 -7.01 -0.81 1.01
C TRP A 80 -8.03 -1.28 -0.03
N PHE A 81 -9.24 -1.57 0.44
CA PHE A 81 -10.38 -1.90 -0.42
C PHE A 81 -11.67 -1.34 0.20
N SER A 82 -12.38 -0.46 -0.50
CA SER A 82 -13.63 0.17 -0.04
C SER A 82 -13.55 0.73 1.40
N GLY A 83 -12.44 1.39 1.72
CA GLY A 83 -12.16 1.95 3.05
C GLY A 83 -11.73 0.95 4.12
N MET A 84 -11.60 -0.34 3.79
CA MET A 84 -11.12 -1.40 4.68
C MET A 84 -9.65 -1.71 4.43
N LYS A 85 -8.90 -1.98 5.50
CA LYS A 85 -7.51 -2.45 5.43
C LYS A 85 -7.52 -3.99 5.44
N LEU A 86 -7.41 -4.61 4.27
CA LEU A 86 -7.44 -6.06 4.11
C LEU A 86 -6.02 -6.63 4.16
N LYS A 87 -5.82 -7.73 4.90
CA LYS A 87 -4.53 -8.44 4.93
C LYS A 87 -4.27 -9.10 3.58
N VAL A 88 -3.08 -8.91 3.03
CA VAL A 88 -2.66 -9.58 1.79
C VAL A 88 -1.24 -10.11 1.92
N ASP A 89 -0.99 -11.22 1.24
CA ASP A 89 0.33 -11.81 1.05
C ASP A 89 0.36 -12.55 -0.30
N ARG A 90 1.48 -13.22 -0.59
CA ARG A 90 1.71 -13.91 -1.87
C ARG A 90 0.72 -15.05 -2.17
N SER A 91 -0.12 -15.45 -1.21
CA SER A 91 -1.14 -16.48 -1.39
C SER A 91 -2.49 -15.95 -1.91
N VAL A 92 -2.68 -14.63 -1.94
CA VAL A 92 -3.93 -13.99 -2.37
C VAL A 92 -3.69 -12.90 -3.42
N LEU A 93 -4.67 -12.67 -4.28
CA LEU A 93 -4.64 -11.53 -5.20
C LEU A 93 -4.79 -10.22 -4.42
N ILE A 94 -4.04 -9.21 -4.84
CA ILE A 94 -4.18 -7.84 -4.31
C ILE A 94 -5.51 -7.27 -4.83
N PRO A 95 -6.41 -6.78 -3.94
CA PRO A 95 -7.66 -6.13 -4.33
C PRO A 95 -7.44 -5.02 -5.37
N ARG A 96 -8.36 -4.90 -6.33
CA ARG A 96 -8.24 -3.98 -7.46
C ARG A 96 -9.35 -2.91 -7.42
N PRO A 97 -9.05 -1.65 -7.80
CA PRO A 97 -10.06 -0.59 -7.84
C PRO A 97 -11.29 -0.93 -8.67
N GLU A 98 -11.12 -1.63 -9.79
CA GLU A 98 -12.21 -2.08 -10.66
C GLU A 98 -13.19 -3.02 -9.94
N THR A 99 -12.71 -3.76 -8.92
CA THR A 99 -13.58 -4.61 -8.08
C THR A 99 -14.38 -3.76 -7.09
N GLU A 100 -13.90 -2.60 -6.63
CA GLU A 100 -14.70 -1.67 -5.82
C GLU A 100 -15.88 -1.11 -6.62
N GLU A 101 -15.65 -0.77 -7.90
CA GLU A 101 -16.72 -0.32 -8.79
C GLU A 101 -17.80 -1.40 -8.97
N LEU A 102 -17.40 -2.67 -9.11
CA LEU A 102 -18.34 -3.79 -9.19
C LEU A 102 -19.17 -3.93 -7.91
N VAL A 103 -18.53 -3.87 -6.74
CA VAL A 103 -19.22 -3.94 -5.44
C VAL A 103 -20.25 -2.81 -5.32
N GLN A 104 -19.86 -1.59 -5.70
CA GLN A 104 -20.74 -0.43 -5.68
C GLN A 104 -21.96 -0.62 -6.60
N LEU A 105 -21.76 -1.13 -7.82
CA LEU A 105 -22.85 -1.43 -8.76
C LEU A 105 -23.83 -2.47 -8.20
N ILE A 106 -23.32 -3.52 -7.53
CA ILE A 106 -24.17 -4.54 -6.90
C ILE A 106 -25.03 -3.90 -5.80
N ILE A 107 -24.43 -3.08 -4.93
CA ILE A 107 -25.14 -2.38 -3.86
C ILE A 107 -26.26 -1.50 -4.44
N GLU A 108 -25.94 -0.68 -5.45
CA GLU A 108 -26.91 0.22 -6.08
C GLU A 108 -28.08 -0.53 -6.71
N GLN A 109 -27.81 -1.64 -7.43
CA GLN A 109 -28.86 -2.46 -8.03
C GLN A 109 -29.78 -3.10 -6.97
N GLN A 110 -29.21 -3.59 -5.86
CA GLN A 110 -30.02 -4.22 -4.82
C GLN A 110 -30.86 -3.22 -4.03
N LEU A 111 -30.33 -2.03 -3.75
CA LEU A 111 -31.08 -0.95 -3.10
C LEU A 111 -32.28 -0.49 -3.94
N GLN A 112 -32.19 -0.53 -5.27
CA GLN A 112 -33.30 -0.20 -6.16
C GLN A 112 -34.31 -1.34 -6.31
N ALA A 113 -33.85 -2.60 -6.27
CA ALA A 113 -34.66 -3.75 -6.61
C ALA A 113 -35.41 -4.36 -5.43
N HIS A 114 -34.89 -4.32 -4.19
CA HIS A 114 -35.36 -5.18 -3.09
C HIS A 114 -35.43 -4.49 -1.72
N ASN A 115 -36.54 -4.76 -0.99
CA ASN A 115 -36.74 -4.42 0.43
C ASN A 115 -36.70 -5.68 1.35
N GLY A 116 -36.06 -6.77 0.91
CA GLY A 116 -36.13 -8.10 1.56
C GLY A 116 -34.77 -8.74 1.90
N ASN A 117 -34.80 -9.96 2.44
CA ASN A 117 -33.59 -10.72 2.81
C ASN A 117 -32.77 -11.16 1.59
N LEU A 118 -31.64 -10.49 1.38
CA LEU A 118 -30.65 -10.80 0.36
C LEU A 118 -29.77 -11.99 0.78
N ARG A 119 -29.46 -12.86 -0.18
CA ARG A 119 -28.45 -13.92 -0.03
C ARG A 119 -27.46 -13.78 -1.17
N ILE A 120 -26.19 -13.59 -0.82
CA ILE A 120 -25.10 -13.37 -1.77
C ILE A 120 -24.09 -14.51 -1.60
N ILE A 121 -23.50 -14.94 -2.72
CA ILE A 121 -22.36 -15.85 -2.75
C ILE A 121 -21.22 -15.15 -3.48
N ASP A 122 -20.03 -15.20 -2.88
CA ASP A 122 -18.80 -14.74 -3.50
C ASP A 122 -17.91 -15.95 -3.81
N ILE A 123 -17.60 -16.15 -5.10
CA ILE A 123 -16.85 -17.31 -5.59
C ILE A 123 -15.43 -16.86 -5.90
N GLY A 124 -14.46 -17.46 -5.20
CA GLY A 124 -13.06 -17.09 -5.37
C GLY A 124 -12.68 -15.81 -4.61
N THR A 125 -13.31 -15.59 -3.46
CA THR A 125 -13.17 -14.39 -2.59
C THR A 125 -11.74 -13.93 -2.31
N GLY A 126 -10.74 -14.82 -2.42
CA GLY A 126 -9.33 -14.45 -2.30
C GLY A 126 -9.02 -13.79 -0.96
N SER A 127 -8.69 -12.50 -0.98
CA SER A 127 -8.46 -11.67 0.22
C SER A 127 -9.74 -11.35 1.01
N GLY A 128 -10.92 -11.66 0.48
CA GLY A 128 -12.21 -11.26 1.03
C GLY A 128 -12.59 -9.81 0.72
N CYS A 129 -12.20 -9.30 -0.46
CA CYS A 129 -12.52 -7.95 -0.90
C CYS A 129 -13.92 -7.87 -1.51
#